data_AF-K2DKC8-F1
#
_entry.id   AF-K2DKC8-F1
#
_cell.length_a   1.000
_cell.length_b   1.000
_cell.length_c   1.000
_cell.angle_alpha   90.00
_cell.angle_beta   90.00
_cell.angle_gamma   90.00
#
_symmetry.space_group_name_H-M   'P 1'
#
loop_
_entity.id
_entity.type
_entity.pdbx_description
1 polymer ?
#
loop_
_entity_poly.entity_id
_entity_poly.type
_entity_poly.pdbx_seq_one_letter_code
_entity_poly.pdbx_strand_id
1 'polypeptide(L)' 'MPTQEEFLRDAANTLDLTQKELAGRMCAPLETFRKWLMPIGSTSYREMPEVAWQMVREILAHEKPKNRRQ' A
#
# COMPACT_ATOMS: atom_id res chain seq x y z
N MET A 1 3.38 -16.03 2.48
CA MET A 1 2.79 -14.73 2.84
C MET A 1 3.57 -13.68 2.10
N PRO A 2 2.95 -12.85 1.25
CA PRO A 2 3.66 -11.77 0.56
C PRO A 2 4.27 -10.81 1.57
N THR A 3 5.43 -10.27 1.26
CA THR A 3 6.07 -9.21 2.07
C THR A 3 5.26 -7.90 1.98
N GLN A 4 5.47 -6.96 2.91
CA GLN A 4 4.84 -5.64 2.81
C GLN A 4 5.21 -4.91 1.51
N GLU A 5 6.42 -5.14 1.00
CA GLU A 5 6.88 -4.54 -0.26
C GLU A 5 6.06 -5.08 -1.45
N GLU A 6 5.93 -6.41 -1.55
CA GLU A 6 5.11 -7.05 -2.58
C GLU A 6 3.65 -6.61 -2.48
N PHE A 7 3.11 -6.53 -1.26
CA PHE A 7 1.73 -6.12 -1.04
C PHE A 7 1.47 -4.67 -1.47
N LEU A 8 2.38 -3.74 -1.16
CA LEU A 8 2.26 -2.35 -1.58
C LEU A 8 2.42 -2.18 -3.10
N ARG A 9 3.30 -2.96 -3.72
CA ARG A 9 3.48 -2.95 -5.19
C ARG A 9 2.28 -3.56 -5.90
N ASP A 10 1.74 -4.66 -5.40
CA ASP A 10 0.52 -5.28 -5.92
C ASP A 10 -0.69 -4.33 -5.79
N ALA A 11 -0.82 -3.65 -4.64
CA ALA A 11 -1.86 -2.67 -4.42
C ALA A 11 -1.75 -1.50 -5.40
N ALA A 12 -0.56 -0.95 -5.59
CA ALA A 12 -0.29 0.11 -6.55
C ALA A 12 -0.64 -0.32 -7.99
N ASN A 13 -0.21 -1.52 -8.41
CA ASN A 13 -0.52 -2.08 -9.72
C ASN A 13 -2.01 -2.33 -9.92
N THR A 14 -2.71 -2.86 -8.90
CA THR A 14 -4.15 -3.15 -8.96
C THR A 14 -4.97 -1.87 -9.15
N LEU A 15 -4.51 -0.77 -8.57
CA LEU A 15 -5.18 0.52 -8.59
C LEU A 15 -4.75 1.41 -9.76
N ASP A 16 -3.75 0.98 -10.55
CA ASP A 16 -3.05 1.81 -11.53
C ASP A 16 -2.55 3.14 -10.91
N LEU A 17 -2.13 3.08 -9.64
CA LEU A 17 -1.66 4.25 -8.88
C LEU A 17 -0.15 4.19 -8.69
N THR A 18 0.49 5.35 -8.71
CA THR A 18 1.89 5.44 -8.31
C THR A 18 2.05 5.29 -6.78
N GLN A 19 3.25 4.91 -6.32
CA GLN A 19 3.58 4.81 -4.89
C GLN A 19 3.25 6.12 -4.13
N LYS A 20 3.43 7.27 -4.79
CA LYS A 20 3.13 8.58 -4.22
C LYS A 20 1.62 8.80 -4.06
N GLU A 21 0.83 8.39 -5.03
CA GLU A 21 -0.62 8.49 -4.97
C GLU A 21 -1.20 7.53 -3.93
N LEU A 22 -0.69 6.29 -3.88
CA LEU A 22 -1.11 5.33 -2.86
C LEU A 22 -0.75 5.83 -1.45
N ALA A 23 0.45 6.37 -1.24
CA ALA A 23 0.82 7.01 0.02
C ALA A 23 -0.12 8.18 0.37
N GLY A 24 -0.48 9.01 -0.62
CA GLY A 24 -1.46 10.09 -0.45
C GLY A 24 -2.84 9.60 -0.04
N ARG A 25 -3.34 8.51 -0.66
CA ARG A 25 -4.61 7.86 -0.30
C ARG A 25 -4.59 7.29 1.12
N MET A 26 -3.45 6.75 1.55
CA MET A 26 -3.25 6.26 2.91
C MET A 26 -3.08 7.38 3.96
N CYS A 27 -3.10 8.65 3.56
CA CYS A 27 -2.74 9.79 4.41
C CYS A 27 -1.36 9.61 5.08
N ALA A 28 -0.47 8.90 4.39
CA ALA A 28 0.86 8.56 4.88
C ALA A 28 1.91 9.44 4.18
N PRO A 29 2.93 9.94 4.91
CA PRO A 29 4.05 10.64 4.28
C PRO A 29 4.79 9.71 3.31
N LEU A 30 5.17 10.22 2.13
CA LEU A 30 5.91 9.45 1.13
C LEU A 30 7.20 8.84 1.69
N GLU A 31 7.87 9.54 2.60
CA GLU A 31 9.06 9.03 3.30
C GLU A 31 8.74 7.81 4.18
N THR A 32 7.57 7.81 4.84
CA THR A 32 7.13 6.65 5.63
C THR A 32 6.78 5.48 4.73
N PHE A 33 6.11 5.75 3.61
CA PHE A 33 5.78 4.74 2.60
C PHE A 33 7.04 4.10 1.99
N ARG A 34 8.07 4.91 1.69
CA ARG A 34 9.37 4.42 1.23
C ARG A 34 10.04 3.49 2.24
N LYS A 35 9.91 3.76 3.54
CA LYS A 35 10.44 2.89 4.61
C LYS A 35 9.73 1.55 4.69
N TRP A 36 8.44 1.49 4.38
CA TRP A 36 7.67 0.26 4.28
C TRP A 36 8.05 -0.59 3.06
N LEU A 37 8.46 0.06 1.97
CA LEU A 37 9.00 -0.59 0.77
C LEU A 37 10.45 -1.06 0.90
N MET A 38 11.13 -0.83 2.04
CA MET A 38 12.49 -1.31 2.19
C MET A 38 12.50 -2.82 2.50
N PRO A 39 13.53 -3.56 2.07
CA PRO A 39 13.70 -4.95 2.45
C PRO A 39 14.04 -5.08 3.94
N ILE A 40 13.59 -6.20 4.53
CA ILE A 40 13.87 -6.56 5.92
C ILE A 40 15.40 -6.67 6.08
N GLY A 41 15.98 -5.81 6.92
CA GLY A 41 17.43 -5.73 7.15
C GLY A 41 18.06 -4.39 6.77
N SER A 42 17.33 -3.49 6.11
CA SER A 42 17.79 -2.11 5.91
C SER A 42 17.63 -1.26 7.16
N THR A 43 18.56 -0.35 7.43
CA THR A 43 18.50 0.59 8.58
C THR A 43 17.26 1.48 8.56
N SER A 44 16.71 1.73 7.37
CA SER A 44 15.49 2.51 7.17
C SER A 44 14.23 1.66 7.05
N TYR A 45 14.33 0.34 7.26
CA TYR A 45 13.17 -0.54 7.29
C TYR A 45 12.22 -0.15 8.41
N ARG A 46 10.95 0.04 8.07
CA ARG A 46 9.90 0.19 9.06
C ARG A 46 8.84 -0.87 8.78
N GLU A 47 8.45 -1.58 9.81
CA GLU A 47 7.32 -2.48 9.70
C GLU A 47 6.03 -1.67 9.54
N MET A 48 5.18 -2.05 8.60
CA MET A 48 3.84 -1.50 8.49
C MET A 48 3.01 -1.92 9.72
N PRO A 49 2.46 -0.97 10.49
CA PRO A 49 1.52 -1.30 11.55
C PRO A 49 0.23 -1.88 10.97
N GLU A 50 -0.48 -2.71 11.73
CA GLU A 50 -1.70 -3.40 11.27
C GLU A 50 -2.77 -2.44 10.72
N VAL A 51 -2.89 -1.25 11.30
CA VAL A 51 -3.79 -0.19 10.80
C VAL A 51 -3.46 0.26 9.38
N ALA A 52 -2.17 0.34 9.02
CA ALA A 52 -1.75 0.71 7.67
C ALA A 52 -2.10 -0.42 6.69
N TRP A 53 -1.95 -1.68 7.11
CA TRP A 53 -2.39 -2.83 6.31
C TRP A 53 -3.89 -2.80 6.04
N GLN A 54 -4.69 -2.50 7.07
CA GLN A 54 -6.14 -2.37 6.93
C GLN A 54 -6.50 -1.23 5.95
N MET A 55 -5.88 -0.06 6.06
CA MET A 55 -6.12 1.06 5.14
C MET A 55 -5.89 0.67 3.67
N VAL A 56 -4.78 0.02 3.34
CA VAL A 56 -4.52 -0.41 1.94
C VAL A 56 -5.58 -1.40 1.48
N ARG A 57 -5.97 -2.35 2.35
CA ARG A 57 -7.03 -3.32 2.02
C ARG A 57 -8.38 -2.63 1.80
N GLU A 58 -8.72 -1.62 2.59
CA GLU A 58 -9.94 -0.83 2.41
C GLU A 58 -9.89 -0.02 1.11
N ILE A 59 -8.77 0.64 0.80
CA ILE A 59 -8.57 1.34 -0.47
C ILE A 59 -8.76 0.37 -1.64
N LEU A 60 -8.13 -0.81 -1.59
CA LEU A 60 -8.29 -1.86 -2.60
C LEU A 60 -9.74 -2.37 -2.71
N ALA A 61 -10.44 -2.50 -1.59
CA ALA A 61 -11.83 -2.96 -1.57
C ALA A 61 -12.79 -1.89 -2.14
N HIS A 62 -12.50 -0.61 -1.93
CA HIS A 62 -13.30 0.51 -2.43
C HIS A 62 -13.03 0.85 -3.90
N GLU A 63 -11.77 0.80 -4.31
CA GLU A 63 -11.33 1.16 -5.66
C GLU A 63 -11.38 -0.01 -6.64
N LYS A 64 -11.44 -1.27 -6.17
CA LYS A 64 -11.94 -2.36 -7.02
C LYS A 64 -13.27 -1.86 -7.56
N PRO A 65 -13.36 -1.55 -8.87
CA PRO A 65 -14.59 -1.01 -9.39
C PRO A 65 -15.64 -2.01 -8.98
N LYS A 66 -16.68 -1.52 -8.30
CA LYS A 66 -17.95 -2.20 -8.32
C LYS A 66 -18.21 -2.46 -9.80
N ASN A 67 -17.86 -3.64 -10.26
CA ASN A 67 -18.49 -4.27 -11.41
C ASN A 67 -19.91 -4.67 -10.97
N ARG A 68 -20.63 -3.71 -10.36
CA ARG A 68 -22.06 -3.66 -10.16
C ARG A 68 -22.60 -2.81 -11.32
N ARG A 69 -22.32 -3.29 -12.52
CA ARG A 69 -23.17 -3.14 -13.69
C ARG A 69 -23.38 -4.56 -14.21
N GLN A 70 -24.37 -5.24 -13.66
CA GLN A 70 -25.61 -5.62 -14.34
C GLN A 70 -26.51 -6.37 -13.35
#